data_AF-A0A2A4YPH7-F1
#
_entry.id   AF-A0A2A4YPH7-F1
#
_cell.length_a   1.000
_cell.length_b   1.000
_cell.length_c   1.000
_cell.angle_alpha   90.00
_cell.angle_beta   90.00
_cell.angle_gamma   90.00
#
_symmetry.space_group_name_H-M   'P 1'
#
loop_
_entity.id
_entity.type
_entity.pdbx_description
1 polymer ?
#
loop_
_entity_poly.entity_id
_entity_poly.type
_entity_poly.pdbx_seq_one_letter_code
_entity_poly.pdbx_strand_id
1 'polypeptide(L)'
;MQLDQRVEWLLEMVKTGTDGDPKVFIEQGFNQGGTYNPTPPTDWFVIANKCLTTGEFIIDDSPYSIESRNLKGNWFRMRLEPNGTTTGTLNALFAYKTFT
;
A
#
# COMPACT_ATOMS: atom_id res chain seq x y z
N MET A 1 -12.19 11.79 27.45
CA MET A 1 -12.17 10.56 26.64
C MET A 1 -11.78 10.98 25.23
N GLN A 2 -10.51 10.77 24.85
CA GLN A 2 -10.04 11.11 23.52
C GLN A 2 -10.48 9.96 22.62
N LEU A 3 -11.47 10.20 21.74
CA LEU A 3 -11.82 9.25 20.71
C LEU A 3 -10.55 8.95 19.92
N ASP A 4 -10.12 7.69 19.91
CA ASP A 4 -9.10 7.21 18.97
C ASP A 4 -9.54 7.68 17.59
N GLN A 5 -8.82 8.65 17.02
CA GLN A 5 -9.00 9.04 15.64
C GLN A 5 -8.62 7.81 14.81
N ARG A 6 -9.62 7.02 14.44
CA ARG A 6 -9.42 5.95 13.48
C ARG A 6 -8.99 6.63 12.19
N VAL A 7 -7.77 6.32 11.76
CA VAL A 7 -7.29 6.68 10.44
C VAL A 7 -7.40 5.42 9.58
N GLU A 8 -8.01 5.55 8.42
CA GLU A 8 -7.96 4.52 7.38
C GLU A 8 -7.15 5.07 6.21
N TRP A 9 -6.29 4.24 5.64
CA TRP A 9 -5.57 4.57 4.43
C TRP A 9 -6.33 4.00 3.24
N LEU A 10 -6.48 4.81 2.19
CA LEU A 10 -7.14 4.42 0.95
C LEU A 10 -6.08 4.39 -0.15
N LEU A 11 -6.03 3.26 -0.85
CA LEU A 11 -5.20 3.06 -2.02
C LEU A 11 -6.11 2.86 -3.23
N GLU A 12 -6.07 3.79 -4.16
CA GLU A 12 -6.71 3.65 -5.47
C GLU A 12 -5.63 3.46 -6.53
N MET A 13 -5.81 2.50 -7.43
CA MET A 13 -4.84 2.21 -8.48
C MET A 13 -5.55 2.11 -9.82
N VAL A 14 -5.05 2.85 -10.80
CA VAL A 14 -5.61 2.83 -12.16
C VAL A 14 -4.48 2.51 -13.13
N LYS A 15 -4.76 1.60 -14.07
CA LYS A 15 -3.83 1.23 -15.13
C LYS A 15 -4.36 1.68 -16.50
N THR A 16 -3.48 2.16 -17.36
CA THR A 16 -3.84 2.52 -18.74
C THR A 16 -2.79 2.01 -19.70
N GLY A 17 -3.27 1.39 -20.80
CA GLY A 17 -2.40 0.85 -21.85
C GLY A 17 -1.41 -0.20 -21.36
N THR A 18 -1.79 -1.00 -20.35
CA THR A 18 -0.96 -2.04 -19.75
C THR A 18 -1.33 -3.42 -20.26
N ASP A 19 -0.36 -4.09 -20.89
CA ASP A 19 -0.49 -5.50 -21.25
C ASP A 19 -0.29 -6.38 -20.00
N GLY A 20 -1.28 -7.24 -19.75
CA GLY A 20 -1.33 -8.12 -18.58
C GLY A 20 -1.81 -7.46 -17.28
N ASP A 21 -1.68 -8.22 -16.19
CA ASP A 21 -2.05 -7.80 -14.85
C ASP A 21 -0.80 -7.76 -13.97
N PRO A 22 -0.15 -6.59 -13.82
CA PRO A 22 0.98 -6.48 -12.92
C PRO A 22 0.51 -6.59 -11.48
N LYS A 23 1.32 -7.20 -10.62
CA LYS A 23 0.98 -7.40 -9.22
C LYS A 23 1.50 -6.24 -8.41
N VAL A 24 0.65 -5.66 -7.59
CA VAL A 24 1.04 -4.58 -6.67
C VAL A 24 1.05 -5.10 -5.25
N PHE A 25 2.11 -4.78 -4.52
CA PHE A 25 2.24 -5.07 -3.11
C PHE A 25 2.47 -3.78 -2.34
N ILE A 26 1.77 -3.62 -1.22
CA ILE A 26 2.07 -2.57 -0.26
C ILE A 26 2.97 -3.18 0.80
N GLU A 27 4.10 -2.53 1.04
CA GLU A 27 5.09 -3.00 2.00
C GLU A 27 5.34 -1.94 3.05
N GLN A 28 5.51 -2.39 4.29
CA GLN A 28 5.90 -1.56 5.41
C GLN A 28 7.30 -1.91 5.87
N GLY A 29 8.03 -0.89 6.31
CA GLY A 29 9.36 -1.02 6.84
C GLY A 29 9.46 -0.44 8.25
N PHE A 30 10.38 -0.97 9.04
CA PHE A 30 10.62 -0.55 10.41
C PHE A 30 12.09 -0.16 10.59
N ASN A 31 12.33 1.10 10.97
CA ASN A 31 13.65 1.48 11.48
C ASN A 31 13.71 1.27 13.01
N GLN A 32 14.92 0.99 13.50
CA GLN A 32 15.16 0.90 14.94
C GLN A 32 14.70 2.19 15.63
N GLY A 33 13.87 2.04 16.68
CA GLY A 33 13.44 3.15 17.53
C GLY A 33 12.06 3.75 17.22
N GLY A 34 11.34 3.29 16.18
CA GLY A 34 9.94 3.68 15.96
C GLY A 34 9.71 5.17 15.62
N THR A 35 10.78 5.95 15.47
CA THR A 35 10.76 7.36 15.08
C THR A 35 11.07 7.52 13.60
N TYR A 36 10.72 8.66 13.02
CA TYR A 36 11.13 8.99 11.65
C TYR A 36 12.65 8.95 11.54
N ASN A 37 13.15 8.24 10.54
CA ASN A 37 14.55 8.21 10.16
C ASN A 37 14.58 8.33 8.63
N PRO A 38 15.34 9.29 8.05
CA PRO A 38 15.35 9.57 6.61
C PRO A 38 15.98 8.46 5.77
N THR A 39 16.70 7.52 6.39
CA THR A 39 17.23 6.34 5.72
C THR A 39 16.14 5.26 5.66
N PRO A 40 15.77 4.75 4.48
CA PRO A 40 14.81 3.67 4.37
C PRO A 40 15.36 2.37 5.00
N PRO A 41 14.49 1.51 5.54
CA PRO A 41 14.89 0.22 6.09
C PRO A 41 15.36 -0.75 5.00
N THR A 42 16.19 -1.72 5.40
CA THR A 42 16.63 -2.81 4.52
C THR A 42 15.55 -3.88 4.34
N ASP A 43 14.79 -4.12 5.40
CA ASP A 43 13.76 -5.16 5.44
C ASP A 43 12.36 -4.57 5.25
N TRP A 44 11.59 -5.24 4.39
CA TRP A 44 10.25 -4.82 3.98
C TRP A 44 9.28 -5.97 4.14
N PHE A 45 8.10 -5.68 4.68
CA PHE A 45 7.06 -6.67 4.98
C PHE A 45 5.79 -6.33 4.24
N VAL A 46 5.28 -7.28 3.45
CA VAL A 46 4.00 -7.12 2.73
C VAL A 46 2.87 -6.95 3.74
N ILE A 47 2.06 -5.92 3.54
CA ILE A 47 0.83 -5.70 4.31
C ILE A 47 -0.24 -6.62 3.75
N ALA A 48 -0.94 -7.31 4.65
CA ALA A 48 -2.05 -8.15 4.25
C ALA A 48 -3.17 -7.31 3.62
N ASN A 49 -3.55 -7.67 2.40
CA ASN A 49 -4.80 -7.23 1.81
C ASN A 49 -5.94 -7.99 2.51
N LYS A 50 -6.93 -7.28 3.07
CA LYS A 50 -8.08 -7.94 3.70
C LYS A 50 -8.91 -8.77 2.74
N CYS A 51 -8.85 -8.44 1.45
CA CYS A 51 -9.67 -9.09 0.42
C CYS A 51 -8.98 -10.32 -0.18
N LEU A 52 -7.65 -10.48 -0.03
CA LEU A 52 -6.86 -11.50 -0.71
C LEU A 52 -5.85 -12.16 0.23
N THR A 53 -5.77 -13.50 0.17
CA THR A 53 -4.87 -14.31 1.01
C THR A 53 -3.39 -14.14 0.68
N THR A 54 -3.08 -13.63 -0.51
CA THR A 54 -1.73 -13.51 -1.08
C THR A 54 -1.04 -12.18 -0.78
N GLY A 55 -1.77 -11.21 -0.20
CA GLY A 55 -1.26 -9.84 0.07
C GLY A 55 -1.07 -8.99 -1.19
N GLU A 56 -1.38 -9.52 -2.37
CA GLU A 56 -1.40 -8.76 -3.61
C GLU A 56 -2.61 -7.83 -3.65
N PHE A 57 -2.46 -6.69 -4.31
CA PHE A 57 -3.53 -5.74 -4.60
C PHE A 57 -3.75 -5.78 -6.12
N ILE A 58 -4.99 -6.08 -6.50
CA ILE A 58 -5.38 -6.10 -7.91
C ILE A 58 -5.61 -4.65 -8.33
N ILE A 59 -5.20 -4.31 -9.55
CA ILE A 59 -5.45 -2.97 -10.08
C ILE A 59 -6.84 -2.98 -10.70
N ASP A 60 -7.79 -2.36 -10.02
CA ASP A 60 -9.18 -2.22 -10.43
C ASP A 60 -9.71 -0.82 -10.05
N ASP A 61 -10.93 -0.51 -10.49
CA ASP A 61 -11.54 0.81 -10.28
C ASP A 61 -12.03 1.04 -8.83
N SER A 62 -11.82 0.09 -7.92
CA SER A 62 -12.25 0.21 -6.53
C SER A 62 -11.08 0.52 -5.59
N PRO A 63 -11.23 1.50 -4.68
CA PRO A 63 -10.18 1.78 -3.71
C PRO A 63 -10.07 0.65 -2.69
N TYR A 64 -8.84 0.26 -2.39
CA TYR A 64 -8.50 -0.66 -1.32
C TYR A 64 -8.37 0.09 0.00
N SER A 65 -9.14 -0.32 1.01
CA SER A 65 -8.99 0.20 2.37
C SER A 65 -7.94 -0.59 3.15
N ILE A 66 -6.91 0.12 3.61
CA ILE A 66 -5.86 -0.37 4.49
C ILE A 66 -6.13 0.24 5.87
N GLU A 67 -6.54 -0.60 6.82
CA GLU A 67 -6.71 -0.14 8.20
C GLU A 67 -5.37 0.32 8.79
N SER A 68 -5.39 1.41 9.57
CA SER A 68 -4.20 1.88 10.31
C SER A 68 -3.53 0.79 11.15
N ARG A 69 -4.29 -0.14 11.74
CA ARG A 69 -3.71 -1.26 12.50
C ARG A 69 -2.83 -2.21 11.67
N ASN A 70 -2.99 -2.21 10.34
CA ASN A 70 -2.22 -3.04 9.43
C ASN A 70 -0.95 -2.33 8.90
N LEU A 71 -0.95 -1.00 8.91
CA LEU A 71 0.18 -0.16 8.53
C LEU A 71 0.84 0.43 9.79
N LYS A 72 1.72 -0.36 10.40
CA LYS A 72 2.44 -0.01 11.63
C LYS A 72 3.87 0.51 11.38
N GLY A 73 4.38 0.33 10.18
CA GLY A 73 5.71 0.80 9.79
C GLY A 73 5.82 2.32 9.80
N ASN A 74 7.02 2.81 10.07
CA ASN A 74 7.38 4.22 9.89
C ASN A 74 7.82 4.53 8.45
N TRP A 75 7.86 3.51 7.59
CA TRP A 75 8.07 3.60 6.16
C TRP A 75 7.04 2.75 5.42
N PHE A 76 6.61 3.23 4.26
CA PHE A 76 5.82 2.44 3.31
C PHE A 76 6.37 2.59 1.90
N ARG A 77 6.19 1.55 1.08
CA ARG A 77 6.46 1.60 -0.36
C ARG A 77 5.45 0.75 -1.11
N MET A 78 5.33 1.04 -2.40
CA MET A 78 4.62 0.19 -3.34
C MET A 78 5.65 -0.58 -4.16
N ARG A 79 5.53 -1.91 -4.19
CA ARG A 79 6.34 -2.76 -5.05
C ARG A 79 5.48 -3.27 -6.19
N LEU A 80 5.95 -3.04 -7.40
CA LEU A 80 5.33 -3.51 -8.62
C LEU A 80 6.09 -4.73 -9.13
N GLU A 81 5.39 -5.84 -9.35
CA GLU A 81 5.92 -6.98 -10.10
C GLU A 81 5.27 -7.01 -11.48
N PRO A 82 6.02 -6.73 -12.56
CA PRO A 82 5.50 -6.83 -13.92
C PRO A 82 5.22 -8.30 -14.27
N ASN A 83 4.15 -8.53 -15.03
CA ASN A 83 3.84 -9.85 -15.61
C ASN A 83 4.11 -9.82 -17.12
N GLY A 84 5.35 -10.10 -17.52
CA GLY A 84 5.78 -10.06 -18.92
C GLY A 84 6.20 -8.67 -19.40
N THR A 85 6.00 -8.39 -20.69
CA THR A 85 6.31 -7.09 -21.32
C THR A 85 5.18 -6.10 -21.08
N THR A 86 4.99 -5.69 -19.82
CA THR A 86 4.02 -4.65 -19.47
C THR A 86 4.58 -3.28 -19.85
N THR A 87 4.22 -2.78 -21.02
CA THR A 87 4.30 -1.34 -21.35
C THR A 87 3.03 -0.67 -20.83
N GLY A 88 3.07 0.58 -20.35
CA GLY A 88 1.88 1.30 -19.91
C GLY A 88 2.12 2.24 -18.73
N THR A 89 1.05 2.84 -18.20
CA THR A 89 1.11 3.74 -17.04
C THR A 89 0.27 3.20 -15.90
N LEU A 90 0.85 3.25 -14.71
CA LEU A 90 0.20 2.94 -13.45
C LEU A 90 0.14 4.20 -12.62
N ASN A 91 -1.07 4.61 -12.26
CA ASN A 91 -1.31 5.70 -11.33
C ASN A 91 -1.80 5.10 -10.02
N ALA A 92 -1.21 5.54 -8.92
CA ALA A 92 -1.61 5.12 -7.58
C ALA A 92 -1.83 6.37 -6.71
N LEU A 93 -3.01 6.45 -6.11
CA LEU A 93 -3.39 7.50 -5.18
C LEU A 93 -3.44 6.91 -3.78
N PHE A 94 -2.65 7.49 -2.88
CA PHE A 94 -2.61 7.09 -1.48
C PHE A 94 -3.13 8.25 -0.63
N ALA A 95 -4.28 8.03 0.00
CA ALA A 95 -4.96 9.02 0.83
C ALA A 95 -5.22 8.47 2.22
N TYR A 96 -5.49 9.36 3.18
CA TYR A 96 -5.99 8.98 4.50
C TYR A 96 -7.39 9.55 4.69
N LYS A 97 -8.26 8.74 5.31
CA LYS A 97 -9.60 9.12 5.75
C LYS A 97 -9.58 9.17 7.26
N THR A 98 -9.92 10.33 7.81
CA THR A 98 -10.17 10.50 9.24
C THR A 98 -11.65 10.30 9.52
N PHE A 99 -11.97 9.59 10.60
CA PHE A 99 -13.33 9.54 11.12
C PHE A 99 -13.46 10.58 12.24
N THR A 100 -14.39 11.51 12.06
CA THR A 100 -14.80 12.52 13.05
C THR A 100 -16.03 12.08 13.81
#